data_AF-A0A0F8K498-F1
#
_entry.id   AF-A0A0F8K498-F1
#
_cell.length_a   1.000
_cell.length_b   1.000
_cell.length_c   1.000
_cell.angle_alpha   90.00
_cell.angle_beta   90.00
_cell.angle_gamma   90.00
#
_symmetry.space_group_name_H-M   'P 1'
#
loop_
_entity.id
_entity.type
_entity.pdbx_description
1 polymer ?
#
loop_
_entity_poly.entity_id
_entity_poly.type
_entity_poly.pdbx_seq_one_letter_code
_entity_poly.pdbx_strand_id
1 'polypeptide(L)'
;MLAAGCASATLIVTANSEEIAGEVKEQIKDFLKDRGLELSNEKTLITRVDEGFDFLGWNFRKYKGKTLTKPSRKSISMIVKKISSIIQKGKT
;
A
#
# COMPACT_ATOMS: atom_id res chain seq x y z
N MET A 1 -4.26 4.59 10.39
CA MET A 1 -3.56 3.39 9.91
C MET A 1 -2.50 3.86 8.93
N LEU A 2 -1.23 3.77 9.28
CA LEU A 2 -0.14 4.29 8.46
C LEU A 2 0.26 3.26 7.40
N ALA A 3 0.25 3.63 6.12
CA ALA A 3 0.88 2.82 5.07
C ALA A 3 2.25 3.43 4.74
N ALA A 4 3.32 2.88 5.32
CA ALA A 4 4.68 3.37 5.09
C ALA A 4 5.38 2.52 4.02
N GLY A 5 5.58 3.09 2.84
CA GLY A 5 6.36 2.46 1.77
C GLY A 5 7.85 2.84 1.87
N CYS A 6 8.72 1.86 2.11
CA CYS A 6 10.17 2.00 1.96
C CYS A 6 10.57 1.71 0.50
N ALA A 7 11.68 2.28 0.02
CA ALA A 7 12.09 2.26 -1.39
C ALA A 7 12.23 0.83 -1.98
N SER A 8 12.49 -0.18 -1.15
CA SER A 8 12.68 -1.59 -1.51
C SER A 8 11.78 -2.57 -0.75
N ALA A 9 11.09 -2.14 0.32
CA ALA A 9 10.20 -2.97 1.13
C ALA A 9 8.87 -2.25 1.40
N THR A 10 7.74 -2.90 1.10
CA THR A 10 6.41 -2.34 1.34
C THR A 10 5.90 -2.81 2.71
N LEU A 11 5.66 -1.88 3.63
CA LEU A 11 5.25 -2.18 5.01
C LEU A 11 3.88 -1.53 5.27
N ILE A 12 3.09 -2.09 6.19
CA ILE A 12 1.89 -1.44 6.73
C ILE A 12 2.02 -1.40 8.25
N VAL A 13 1.69 -0.26 8.83
CA VAL A 13 1.73 -0.02 10.27
C VAL A 13 0.37 0.50 10.74
N THR A 14 -0.28 -0.21 11.65
CA THR A 14 -1.55 0.26 12.24
C THR A 14 -1.29 1.07 13.50
N ALA A 15 -1.88 2.26 13.59
CA ALA A 15 -1.88 3.11 14.76
C ALA A 15 -3.29 3.63 15.03
N ASN A 16 -3.58 3.92 16.30
CA ASN A 16 -4.90 4.37 16.76
C ASN A 16 -5.16 5.86 16.51
N SER A 17 -4.11 6.67 16.39
CA SER A 17 -4.18 8.10 16.05
C SER A 17 -3.12 8.46 15.01
N GLU A 18 -3.28 9.64 14.40
CA GLU A 18 -2.31 10.20 13.45
C GLU A 18 -1.01 10.63 14.13
N GLU A 19 -1.08 11.12 15.37
CA GLU A 19 0.09 11.47 16.18
C GLU A 19 0.98 10.26 16.44
N ILE A 20 0.40 9.16 16.92
CA ILE A 20 1.12 7.88 17.14
C ILE A 20 1.70 7.37 15.81
N ALA A 21 0.96 7.54 14.72
CA ALA A 21 1.45 7.16 13.40
C ALA A 21 2.69 7.96 12.98
N GLY A 22 2.73 9.26 13.30
CA GLY A 22 3.88 10.13 13.08
C GLY A 22 5.09 9.75 13.94
N GLU A 23 4.88 9.48 15.23
CA GLU A 23 5.95 9.02 16.14
C GLU A 23 6.57 7.71 15.65
N VAL A 24 5.73 6.73 15.29
CA VAL A 24 6.20 5.43 14.80
C VAL A 24 6.92 5.58 13.45
N LYS A 25 6.52 6.54 12.60
CA LYS A 25 7.23 6.82 11.34
C LYS A 25 8.68 7.26 11.61
N GLU A 26 8.91 8.18 12.54
CA GLU A 26 10.26 8.62 12.89
C GLU A 26 11.07 7.48 13.54
N GLN A 27 10.46 6.68 14.42
CA GLN A 27 11.13 5.50 14.98
C GLN A 27 11.57 4.48 13.92
N ILE A 28 10.72 4.21 12.92
CA ILE A 28 11.05 3.32 11.81
C ILE A 28 12.16 3.91 10.94
N LYS A 29 12.13 5.23 10.71
CA LYS A 29 13.16 5.93 9.95
C LYS A 29 14.53 5.79 10.60
N ASP A 30 14.61 6.01 11.91
CA ASP A 30 15.86 5.85 12.67
C ASP A 30 16.33 4.40 12.67
N PHE A 31 15.42 3.44 12.86
CA PHE A 31 15.73 2.00 12.80
C PHE A 31 16.27 1.54 11.44
N LEU A 32 15.76 2.12 10.34
CA LEU A 32 16.20 1.82 8.98
C LEU A 32 17.52 2.51 8.64
N LYS A 33 17.76 3.71 9.16
CA LYS A 33 18.99 4.48 8.93
C LYS A 33 20.24 3.71 9.34
N ASP A 34 20.20 3.05 10.49
CA ASP A 34 21.29 2.20 10.98
C ASP A 34 21.61 1.01 10.05
N ARG A 35 20.66 0.63 9.19
CA ARG A 35 20.78 -0.46 8.21
C ARG A 35 21.08 0.03 6.79
N GLY A 36 21.34 1.33 6.63
CA GLY A 36 21.57 1.94 5.31
C GLY A 36 20.31 2.00 4.43
N LEU A 37 19.12 1.95 5.04
CA LEU A 37 17.84 2.04 4.35
C LEU A 37 17.18 3.38 4.66
N GLU A 38 16.51 3.97 3.68
CA GLU A 38 15.78 5.23 3.86
C GLU A 38 14.32 5.09 3.43
N LEU A 39 13.43 5.72 4.20
CA LEU A 39 12.02 5.86 3.82
C LEU A 39 11.89 6.91 2.71
N SER A 40 11.23 6.53 1.63
CA SER A 40 10.87 7.45 0.57
C SER A 40 9.64 8.26 1.00
N ASN A 41 9.81 9.56 1.23
CA ASN A 41 8.68 10.44 1.61
C ASN A 41 7.55 10.40 0.58
N GLU A 42 7.87 10.28 -0.71
CA GLU A 42 6.88 10.17 -1.80
C GLU A 42 6.04 8.89 -1.76
N LYS A 43 6.52 7.83 -1.11
CA LYS A 43 5.84 6.53 -1.01
C LYS A 43 5.19 6.31 0.36
N THR A 44 5.40 7.23 1.31
CA THR A 44 4.90 7.10 2.67
C THR A 44 3.60 7.88 2.80
N LEU A 45 2.51 7.18 3.07
CA LEU A 45 1.17 7.77 3.11
C LEU A 45 0.51 7.47 4.46
N ILE A 46 0.12 8.52 5.17
CA ILE A 46 -0.73 8.39 6.36
C ILE A 46 -2.17 8.51 5.90
N THR A 47 -2.97 7.45 6.06
CA THR A 47 -4.39 7.50 5.71
C THR A 47 -5.27 6.91 6.78
N ARG A 48 -6.55 7.26 6.71
CA ARG A 48 -7.57 6.57 7.48
C ARG A 48 -7.98 5.30 6.77
N VAL A 49 -8.14 4.22 7.52
CA VAL A 49 -8.61 2.93 6.97
C VAL A 49 -10.05 3.04 6.42
N ASP A 50 -10.81 4.04 6.87
CA ASP A 50 -12.18 4.31 6.42
C ASP A 50 -12.23 4.89 4.98
N GLU A 51 -11.22 5.67 4.60
CA GLU A 51 -11.03 6.18 3.24
C GLU A 51 -10.57 5.05 2.31
N GLY A 52 -9.72 4.19 2.85
CA GLY A 52 -9.16 3.02 2.18
C GLY A 52 -7.87 3.33 1.41
N PHE A 53 -7.09 2.29 1.14
CA PHE A 53 -5.80 2.39 0.46
C PHE A 53 -5.49 1.15 -0.37
N ASP A 54 -4.68 1.34 -1.41
CA ASP A 54 -4.17 0.24 -2.24
C ASP A 54 -2.81 -0.24 -1.73
N PHE A 55 -2.67 -1.54 -1.50
CA PHE A 55 -1.42 -2.19 -1.11
C PHE A 55 -1.26 -3.55 -1.79
N LEU A 56 -0.11 -3.77 -2.42
CA LEU A 56 0.22 -5.00 -3.18
C LEU A 56 -0.89 -5.44 -4.16
N GLY A 57 -1.57 -4.47 -4.75
CA GLY A 57 -2.64 -4.74 -5.71
C GLY A 57 -4.01 -5.06 -5.10
N TRP A 58 -4.16 -4.91 -3.79
CA TRP A 58 -5.42 -5.02 -3.06
C TRP A 58 -5.82 -3.66 -2.50
N ASN A 59 -7.11 -3.33 -2.59
CA ASN A 59 -7.73 -2.22 -1.90
C ASN A 59 -8.24 -2.68 -0.54
N PHE A 60 -7.74 -2.06 0.53
CA PHE A 60 -8.20 -2.24 1.89
C PHE A 60 -9.07 -1.06 2.27
N ARG A 61 -10.32 -1.32 2.69
CA ARG A 61 -11.21 -0.27 3.19
C ARG A 61 -12.11 -0.76 4.31
N LYS A 62 -12.23 0.03 5.36
CA LYS A 62 -13.12 -0.25 6.48
C LYS A 62 -14.48 0.41 6.25
N TYR A 63 -15.52 -0.39 6.38
CA TYR A 63 -16.91 0.04 6.26
C TYR A 63 -17.63 -0.32 7.55
N LYS A 64 -18.09 0.68 8.31
CA LYS A 64 -18.93 0.50 9.52
C LYS A 64 -18.43 -0.62 10.44
N GLY A 65 -17.13 -0.66 10.71
CA GLY A 65 -16.51 -1.66 11.59
C GLY A 65 -15.93 -2.90 10.90
N LYS A 66 -16.29 -3.20 9.65
CA LYS A 66 -15.78 -4.36 8.89
C LYS A 66 -14.76 -3.94 7.84
N THR A 67 -13.59 -4.56 7.85
CA THR A 67 -12.58 -4.37 6.79
C THR A 67 -12.94 -5.26 5.59
N LEU A 68 -13.13 -4.65 4.42
CA LEU A 68 -13.25 -5.36 3.16
C LEU A 68 -11.94 -5.24 2.37
N THR A 69 -11.44 -6.39 1.94
CA THR A 69 -10.30 -6.50 1.03
C THR A 69 -10.83 -6.83 -0.37
N LYS A 70 -10.57 -5.96 -1.34
CA LYS A 70 -10.95 -6.16 -2.75
C LYS A 70 -9.71 -6.02 -3.63
N PRO A 71 -9.62 -6.67 -4.79
CA PRO A 71 -8.55 -6.36 -5.73
C PRO A 71 -8.65 -4.89 -6.17
N SER A 72 -7.51 -4.20 -6.28
CA SER A 72 -7.50 -2.81 -6.71
C SER A 72 -7.91 -2.70 -8.18
N ARG A 73 -8.52 -1.57 -8.56
CA ARG A 73 -8.91 -1.32 -9.96
C ARG A 73 -7.71 -1.42 -10.90
N LYS A 74 -6.53 -0.99 -10.43
CA LYS A 74 -5.27 -1.05 -11.17
C LYS A 74 -4.84 -2.50 -11.43
N SER A 75 -4.91 -3.37 -10.43
CA SER A 75 -4.62 -4.81 -10.57
C SER A 75 -5.58 -5.48 -11.55
N ILE A 76 -6.88 -5.22 -11.40
CA ILE A 76 -7.90 -5.77 -12.31
C ILE A 76 -7.60 -5.33 -13.75
N SER A 77 -7.33 -4.03 -13.97
CA SER A 77 -7.00 -3.51 -15.30
C SER A 77 -5.74 -4.15 -15.90
N MET A 78 -4.68 -4.34 -15.10
CA MET A 78 -3.47 -5.02 -15.56
C MET A 78 -3.74 -6.47 -15.98
N ILE A 79 -4.51 -7.21 -15.19
CA ILE A 79 -4.87 -8.60 -15.49
C ILE A 79 -5.68 -8.66 -16.79
N VAL A 80 -6.72 -7.82 -16.92
CA VAL A 80 -7.57 -7.75 -18.12
C VAL A 80 -6.74 -7.41 -19.36
N LYS A 81 -5.84 -6.42 -19.27
CA LYS A 81 -4.93 -6.06 -20.37
C LYS A 81 -4.01 -7.22 -20.76
N LYS A 82 -3.46 -7.93 -19.78
CA LYS A 82 -2.58 -9.09 -20.02
C LYS A 82 -3.33 -10.22 -20.74
N ILE A 83 -4.53 -10.55 -20.29
CA ILE A 83 -5.38 -11.55 -20.94
C ILE A 83 -5.71 -11.14 -22.38
N SER A 84 -6.14 -9.89 -22.59
CA SER A 84 -6.45 -9.36 -23.92
C SER A 84 -5.25 -9.45 -24.87
N SER A 85 -4.05 -9.09 -24.40
CA SER A 85 -2.82 -9.20 -25.20
C SER A 85 -2.48 -10.64 -25.56
N ILE A 86 -2.66 -11.60 -24.64
CA ILE A 86 -2.44 -13.02 -24.93
C ILE A 86 -3.41 -13.52 -26.00
N ILE A 87 -4.70 -13.17 -25.88
CA ILE A 87 -5.72 -13.56 -26.87
C ILE A 87 -5.41 -12.96 -28.24
N GLN A 88 -4.96 -11.70 -28.31
CA GLN A 88 -4.58 -11.08 -29.58
C GLN A 88 -3.38 -11.78 -30.24
N LYS A 89 -2.37 -12.18 -29.45
CA LYS A 89 -1.19 -12.90 -29.95
C LYS A 89 -1.49 -14.31 -30.43
N GLY A 90 -2.47 -15.00 -29.82
CA GLY A 90 -2.88 -16.34 -30.22
C GLY A 90 -3.82 -16.39 -31.43
N LYS A 91 -4.21 -15.24 -31.99
CA LYS A 91 -4.99 -15.15 -33.24
C LYS A 91 -4.12 -15.15 -34.51
N THR A 92 -2.81 -14.96 -34.35
CA THR A 92 -1.78 -15.23 -35.36
C THR A 92 -1.35 -16.69 -35.30
#